data_AF-A0A959ZFB4-F1
#
_entry.id   AF-A0A959ZFB4-F1
#
_cell.length_a   1.000
_cell.length_b   1.000
_cell.length_c   1.000
_cell.angle_alpha   90.00
_cell.angle_beta   90.00
_cell.angle_gamma   90.00
#
_symmetry.space_group_name_H-M   'P 1'
#
loop_
_entity.id
_entity.type
_entity.pdbx_description
1 polymer ?
#
loop_
_entity_poly.entity_id
_entity_poly.type
_entity_poly.pdbx_seq_one_letter_code
_entity_poly.pdbx_strand_id
1 'polypeptide(L)'
;SPGAQQTLIRDLLERGEPAGSDLTPREEEIVKLVAEANTTREIAEMLHLSEKTVENHRANAMKKLGMRDRVELVRYAIRQGLIEP
;
A
#
# COMPACT_ATOMS: atom_id res chain seq x y z
N SER A 1 -15.99 -31.46 4.60
CA SER A 1 -16.54 -31.23 5.96
C SER A 1 -16.73 -29.72 6.16
N PRO A 2 -17.83 -29.27 6.81
CA PRO A 2 -18.18 -27.85 6.96
C PRO A 2 -17.10 -26.96 7.62
N GLY A 3 -16.15 -27.55 8.34
CA GLY A 3 -15.07 -26.81 9.01
C GLY A 3 -14.10 -26.10 8.05
N ALA A 4 -13.86 -26.63 6.85
CA ALA A 4 -12.90 -26.02 5.92
C ALA A 4 -13.39 -24.68 5.33
N GLN A 5 -14.70 -24.50 5.17
CA GLN A 5 -15.29 -23.24 4.71
C GLN A 5 -15.31 -22.17 5.81
N GLN A 6 -15.48 -22.58 7.08
CA GLN A 6 -15.42 -21.66 8.22
C GLN A 6 -14.00 -21.14 8.48
N THR A 7 -12.96 -21.95 8.27
CA THR A 7 -11.57 -21.52 8.41
C THR A 7 -11.18 -20.47 7.37
N LEU A 8 -11.61 -20.62 6.12
CA LEU A 8 -11.28 -19.65 5.05
C LEU A 8 -11.97 -18.30 5.26
N ILE A 9 -13.22 -18.30 5.72
CA ILE A 9 -13.95 -17.07 6.04
C ILE A 9 -13.34 -16.38 7.26
N ARG A 10 -12.86 -17.14 8.25
CA ARG A 10 -12.14 -16.60 9.40
C ARG A 10 -10.80 -15.97 8.98
N ASP A 11 -10.02 -16.60 8.10
CA ASP A 11 -8.76 -16.06 7.58
C ASP A 11 -8.97 -14.79 6.73
N LEU A 12 -10.12 -14.69 6.05
CA LEU A 12 -10.56 -13.49 5.33
C LEU A 12 -11.03 -12.35 6.26
N LEU A 13 -11.59 -12.69 7.43
CA LEU A 13 -12.06 -11.72 8.43
C LEU A 13 -10.96 -11.32 9.43
N GLU A 14 -9.98 -12.18 9.71
CA GLU A 14 -8.79 -11.91 10.54
C GLU A 14 -7.72 -11.09 9.80
N ARG A 15 -7.85 -10.91 8.47
CA ARG A 15 -7.14 -9.85 7.72
C ARG A 15 -7.67 -8.44 8.03
N GLY A 16 -8.60 -8.33 8.98
CA GLY A 16 -9.18 -7.10 9.50
C GLY A 16 -8.46 -6.54 10.73
N GLU A 17 -7.14 -6.62 10.81
CA GLU A 17 -6.36 -5.89 11.83
C GLU A 17 -5.68 -4.67 11.17
N PRO A 18 -5.80 -3.45 11.74
CA PRO A 18 -4.93 -2.35 11.40
C PRO A 18 -3.57 -2.63 12.01
N ALA A 19 -2.84 -3.60 11.46
CA ALA A 19 -1.41 -3.68 11.69
C ALA A 19 -0.84 -2.42 11.04
N GLY A 20 -0.64 -1.38 11.84
CA GLY A 20 0.04 -0.15 11.42
C GLY A 20 1.22 -0.58 10.57
N SER A 21 1.12 -0.32 9.27
CA SER A 21 2.04 -0.93 8.33
C SER A 21 3.45 -0.52 8.73
N ASP A 22 4.40 -1.46 8.71
CA ASP A 22 5.81 -1.25 9.06
C ASP A 22 6.54 -0.36 8.00
N LEU A 23 5.76 0.48 7.32
CA LEU A 23 6.21 1.51 6.41
C LEU A 23 6.88 2.61 7.22
N THR A 24 8.00 3.05 6.68
CA THR A 24 8.59 4.33 7.09
C THR A 24 7.66 5.47 6.67
N PRO A 25 7.76 6.65 7.31
CA PRO A 25 6.97 7.82 6.90
C PRO A 25 7.11 8.15 5.41
N ARG A 26 8.31 7.96 4.85
CA ARG A 26 8.56 8.20 3.42
C ARG A 26 7.84 7.18 2.54
N GLU A 27 7.82 5.91 2.93
CA GLU A 27 7.11 4.88 2.18
C GLU A 27 5.60 5.11 2.21
N GLU A 28 5.04 5.50 3.35
CA GLU A 28 3.61 5.85 3.47
C GLU A 28 3.24 7.05 2.58
N GLU A 29 4.07 8.09 2.58
CA GLU A 29 3.89 9.26 1.70
C GLU A 29 3.94 8.88 0.22
N ILE A 30 4.88 8.01 -0.18
CA ILE A 30 4.95 7.48 -1.55
C ILE A 30 3.68 6.69 -1.89
N VAL A 31 3.21 5.82 -0.99
CA VAL A 31 1.98 5.05 -1.19
C VAL A 31 0.78 5.96 -1.42
N LYS A 32 0.63 7.00 -0.59
CA LYS A 32 -0.44 7.99 -0.74
C LYS A 32 -0.39 8.65 -2.12
N LEU A 33 0.75 9.20 -2.51
CA LEU A 33 0.87 9.93 -3.78
C LEU A 33 0.64 9.03 -5.01
N VAL A 34 1.08 7.76 -4.98
CA VAL A 34 0.81 6.79 -6.05
C VAL A 34 -0.69 6.46 -6.12
N ALA A 35 -1.34 6.35 -4.96
CA ALA A 35 -2.78 6.10 -4.88
C ALA A 35 -3.59 7.29 -5.41
N GLU A 36 -3.11 8.53 -5.21
CA GLU A 36 -3.63 9.78 -5.81
C GLU A 36 -3.29 9.93 -7.31
N ALA A 37 -2.74 8.89 -7.93
CA ALA A 37 -2.42 8.84 -9.35
C ALA A 37 -1.25 9.68 -9.86
N ASN A 38 -0.37 10.14 -8.96
CA ASN A 38 0.87 10.77 -9.36
C ASN A 38 1.85 9.73 -9.96
N THR A 39 2.53 10.14 -11.02
CA THR A 39 3.62 9.40 -11.66
C THR A 39 4.89 9.45 -10.81
N THR A 40 5.82 8.50 -11.01
CA THR A 40 7.13 8.50 -10.34
C THR A 40 7.85 9.84 -10.48
N ARG A 41 7.73 10.48 -11.65
CA ARG A 41 8.34 11.78 -11.95
C ARG A 41 7.70 12.90 -11.14
N GLU A 42 6.37 13.01 -11.14
CA GLU A 42 5.66 14.03 -10.36
C GLU A 42 5.97 13.90 -8.86
N ILE A 43 6.03 12.66 -8.35
CA ILE A 43 6.42 12.37 -6.96
C ILE A 43 7.87 12.80 -6.68
N ALA A 44 8.79 12.52 -7.60
CA ALA A 44 10.19 12.92 -7.46
C ALA A 44 10.32 14.45 -7.38
N GLU A 45 9.58 15.17 -8.23
CA GLU A 45 9.52 16.63 -8.24
C GLU A 45 8.91 17.19 -6.94
N MET A 46 7.78 16.64 -6.47
CA MET A 46 7.10 17.06 -5.23
C MET A 46 7.94 16.83 -3.97
N LEU A 47 8.69 15.73 -3.91
CA LEU A 47 9.46 15.34 -2.72
C LEU A 47 10.93 15.78 -2.80
N HIS A 48 11.35 16.46 -3.88
CA HIS A 48 12.74 16.82 -4.16
C HIS A 48 13.70 15.62 -4.12
N LEU A 49 13.28 14.50 -4.73
CA LEU A 49 14.04 13.26 -4.81
C LEU A 49 14.38 12.93 -6.27
N SER A 50 15.27 11.96 -6.47
CA SER A 50 15.43 11.35 -7.79
C SER A 50 14.29 10.36 -8.05
N GLU A 51 13.90 10.18 -9.32
CA GLU A 51 12.94 9.14 -9.72
C GLU A 51 13.39 7.76 -9.22
N LYS A 52 14.70 7.48 -9.24
CA LYS A 52 15.26 6.22 -8.73
C LYS A 52 15.02 6.02 -7.23
N THR A 53 15.12 7.09 -6.45
CA THR A 53 14.84 7.06 -5.00
C THR A 53 13.35 6.77 -4.75
N VAL A 54 12.46 7.40 -5.53
CA VAL A 54 11.01 7.14 -5.46
C VAL A 54 10.69 5.68 -5.79
N GLU A 55 11.27 5.14 -6.87
CA GLU A 55 11.11 3.73 -7.23
C GLU A 55 11.55 2.80 -6.11
N ASN A 56 12.69 3.07 -5.46
CA ASN A 56 13.20 2.24 -4.38
C ASN A 56 12.25 2.26 -3.16
N HIS A 57 11.76 3.43 -2.75
CA HIS A 57 10.78 3.52 -1.65
C HIS A 57 9.48 2.80 -2.02
N ARG A 58 8.96 3.00 -3.24
CA ARG A 58 7.76 2.31 -3.72
C ARG A 58 7.95 0.80 -3.72
N ALA A 59 9.08 0.29 -4.20
CA ALA A 59 9.38 -1.13 -4.23
C ALA A 59 9.46 -1.73 -2.82
N ASN A 60 10.10 -1.02 -1.88
CA ASN A 60 10.17 -1.44 -0.48
C ASN A 60 8.78 -1.44 0.18
N ALA A 61 7.97 -0.40 -0.05
CA ALA A 61 6.60 -0.33 0.44
C ALA A 61 5.75 -1.50 -0.09
N MET A 62 5.75 -1.73 -1.40
CA MET A 62 5.04 -2.84 -2.03
C MET A 62 5.48 -4.19 -1.48
N LYS A 63 6.79 -4.39 -1.27
CA LYS A 63 7.34 -5.61 -0.67
C LYS A 63 6.87 -5.82 0.77
N LYS A 64 6.91 -4.77 1.60
CA LYS A 64 6.45 -4.82 3.00
C LYS A 64 4.95 -5.11 3.10
N LEU A 65 4.17 -4.51 2.20
CA LEU A 65 2.71 -4.70 2.14
C LEU A 65 2.30 -6.01 1.44
N GLY A 66 3.23 -6.74 0.83
CA GLY A 66 2.94 -7.95 0.05
C GLY A 66 2.12 -7.69 -1.21
N MET A 67 2.14 -6.45 -1.74
CA MET A 67 1.34 -6.03 -2.88
C MET A 67 2.06 -6.24 -4.20
N ARG A 68 1.27 -6.50 -5.24
CA ARG A 68 1.76 -6.86 -6.58
C ARG A 68 1.51 -5.78 -7.61
N ASP A 69 0.46 -4.99 -7.42
CA ASP A 69 0.07 -3.97 -8.39
C ASP A 69 -0.50 -2.70 -7.75
N ARG A 70 -0.73 -1.72 -8.62
CA ARG A 70 -1.26 -0.42 -8.24
C ARG A 70 -2.72 -0.50 -7.75
N VAL A 71 -3.50 -1.46 -8.21
CA VAL A 71 -4.91 -1.61 -7.81
C VAL A 71 -4.99 -2.06 -6.35
N GLU A 72 -4.16 -3.03 -5.95
CA GLU A 72 -4.03 -3.45 -4.57
C GLU A 72 -3.60 -2.29 -3.65
N LEU A 73 -2.66 -1.47 -4.11
CA LEU A 73 -2.17 -0.29 -3.39
C LEU A 73 -3.25 0.78 -3.20
N VAL A 74 -4.02 1.11 -4.25
CA VAL A 74 -5.15 2.06 -4.16
C VAL A 74 -6.19 1.56 -3.16
N ARG A 75 -6.59 0.28 -3.26
CA ARG A 75 -7.54 -0.32 -2.31
C ARG A 75 -7.02 -0.27 -0.87
N TYR A 76 -5.73 -0.46 -0.67
CA TYR A 76 -5.10 -0.31 0.65
C TYR A 76 -5.16 1.12 1.16
N ALA A 77 -4.79 2.10 0.32
CA ALA A 77 -4.79 3.50 0.71
C ALA A 77 -6.18 3.98 1.13
N ILE A 78 -7.24 3.54 0.43
CA ILE A 78 -8.64 3.79 0.84
C ILE A 78 -8.97 3.11 2.17
N ARG A 79 -8.62 1.81 2.35
CA ARG A 79 -8.89 1.08 3.60
C ARG A 79 -8.19 1.68 4.82
N GLN A 80 -7.03 2.28 4.63
CA GLN A 80 -6.25 2.94 5.69
C GLN A 80 -6.61 4.41 5.86
N GLY A 81 -7.53 4.96 5.06
CA GLY A 81 -7.90 6.39 5.13
C GLY A 81 -6.79 7.33 4.66
N LEU A 82 -5.83 6.86 3.87
CA LEU A 82 -4.77 7.70 3.29
C LEU A 82 -5.30 8.58 2.16
N ILE A 83 -6.34 8.09 1.45
CA ILE A 83 -7.05 8.80 0.37
C ILE A 83 -8.55 8.49 0.43
N GLU A 84 -9.37 9.36 -0.16
CA GLU A 84 -10.81 9.15 -0.33
C GLU A 84 -11.12 8.62 -1.76
N PRO A 85 -12.23 7.85 -1.95
CA PRO A 85 -12.62 7.30 -3.25
C PRO A 85 -13.04 8.31 -4.31
#